data_AF-A0A7K2LZF9-F1
#
_entry.id   AF-A0A7K2LZF9-F1
#
_cell.length_a   1.000
_cell.length_b   1.000
_cell.length_c   1.000
_cell.angle_alpha   90.00
_cell.angle_beta   90.00
_cell.angle_gamma   90.00
#
_symmetry.space_group_name_H-M   'P 1'
#
loop_
_entity.id
_entity.type
_entity.pdbx_description
1 polymer ?
#
loop_
_entity_poly.entity_id
_entity_poly.type
_entity_poly.pdbx_seq_one_letter_code
_entity_poly.pdbx_strand_id
1 'polypeptide(L)' 'GPGERELAAQWLRGWVGAAVEQRPGLKQRADRYLAERLEACAAGELEVVVHHDDLLALPARTGGAA' A
#
# COMPACT_ATOMS: atom_id res chain seq x y z
N GLY A 1 -11.76 -10.03 10.84
CA GLY A 1 -12.85 -9.33 11.59
C GLY A 1 -13.09 -7.91 11.08
N PRO A 2 -14.01 -7.13 11.67
CA PRO A 2 -14.42 -5.81 11.13
C PRO A 2 -13.27 -4.83 10.89
N GLY A 3 -12.26 -4.82 11.77
CA GLY A 3 -11.09 -3.95 11.63
C GLY A 3 -10.17 -4.27 10.45
N GLU A 4 -10.21 -5.49 9.89
CA GLU A 4 -9.43 -5.84 8.69
C GLU A 4 -9.95 -5.13 7.45
N ARG A 5 -11.28 -4.94 7.34
CA ARG A 5 -11.90 -4.23 6.19
C ARG A 5 -11.53 -2.75 6.19
N GLU A 6 -11.56 -2.13 7.37
CA GLU A 6 -11.17 -0.74 7.55
C GLU A 6 -9.68 -0.55 7.27
N LEU A 7 -8.83 -1.47 7.73
CA LEU A 7 -7.40 -1.47 7.45
C LEU A 7 -7.11 -1.64 5.95
N ALA A 8 -7.77 -2.58 5.27
CA ALA A 8 -7.63 -2.79 3.83
C ALA A 8 -8.04 -1.54 3.03
N ALA A 9 -9.13 -0.86 3.44
CA ALA A 9 -9.57 0.38 2.81
C ALA A 9 -8.56 1.52 2.97
N GLN A 10 -7.95 1.66 4.16
CA GLN A 10 -6.90 2.66 4.39
C GLN A 10 -5.63 2.35 3.59
N TRP A 11 -5.22 1.08 3.57
CA TRP A 11 -4.07 0.64 2.77
C TRP A 11 -4.29 0.90 1.27
N LEU A 12 -5.47 0.58 0.71
CA LEU A 12 -5.82 0.86 -0.68
C LEU A 12 -5.73 2.35 -1.02
N ARG A 13 -6.25 3.23 -0.16
CA ARG A 13 -6.19 4.68 -0.36
C ARG A 13 -4.74 5.17 -0.42
N GLY A 14 -3.90 4.75 0.53
CA GLY A 14 -2.49 5.12 0.55
C GLY A 14 -1.71 4.58 -0.65
N TRP A 15 -1.90 3.30 -0.97
CA TRP A 15 -1.19 2.63 -2.08
C TRP A 15 -1.55 3.22 -3.44
N VAL A 16 -2.84 3.46 -3.70
CA VAL A 16 -3.30 4.09 -4.95
C VAL A 16 -2.82 5.55 -5.01
N GLY A 17 -2.88 6.28 -3.89
CA GLY A 17 -2.36 7.65 -3.80
C GLY A 17 -0.90 7.73 -4.21
N ALA A 18 -0.05 6.88 -3.61
CA ALA A 18 1.37 6.80 -3.94
C ALA A 18 1.62 6.43 -5.42
N ALA A 19 0.82 5.53 -6.00
CA ALA A 19 0.94 5.17 -7.42
C ALA A 19 0.63 6.37 -8.35
N VAL A 20 -0.37 7.19 -8.00
CA VAL A 20 -0.71 8.41 -8.75
C VAL A 20 0.33 9.50 -8.56
N GLU A 21 0.89 9.66 -7.36
CA GLU A 21 2.01 10.59 -7.11
C GLU A 21 3.21 10.26 -7.99
N GLN A 22 3.57 8.98 -8.10
CA GLN A 22 4.66 8.54 -8.98
C GLN A 22 4.33 8.67 -10.47
N ARG A 23 3.06 8.49 -10.85
CA ARG A 23 2.60 8.54 -12.24
C ARG A 23 1.26 9.28 -12.36
N PRO A 24 1.27 10.62 -12.47
CA PRO A 24 0.05 11.43 -12.47
C PRO A 24 -0.97 11.06 -13.55
N GLY A 25 -0.51 10.57 -14.71
CA GLY A 25 -1.37 10.11 -15.81
C GLY A 25 -2.27 8.91 -15.46
N LEU A 26 -2.04 8.24 -14.33
CA LEU A 26 -2.90 7.15 -13.86
C LEU A 26 -4.18 7.65 -13.18
N LYS A 27 -4.26 8.93 -12.80
CA LYS A 27 -5.31 9.45 -11.90
C LYS A 27 -6.73 9.03 -12.29
N GLN A 28 -7.13 9.24 -13.54
CA GLN A 28 -8.50 8.92 -13.96
C GLN A 28 -8.83 7.42 -13.85
N ARG A 29 -7.88 6.54 -14.17
CA ARG A 29 -8.06 5.09 -14.06
C ARG A 29 -8.00 4.64 -12.60
N ALA A 30 -7.12 5.26 -11.82
CA ALA A 30 -6.92 4.99 -10.41
C ALA A 30 -8.16 5.37 -9.57
N ASP A 31 -8.81 6.51 -9.87
CA ASP A 31 -10.01 6.95 -9.15
C ASP A 31 -11.15 5.93 -9.31
N ARG A 32 -11.39 5.43 -10.54
CA ARG A 32 -12.40 4.37 -10.78
C ARG A 32 -12.03 3.07 -10.06
N TYR A 33 -10.79 2.62 -10.20
CA TYR A 33 -10.31 1.40 -9.54
C TYR A 33 -10.46 1.48 -8.02
N LEU A 34 -10.10 2.62 -7.42
CA LEU A 34 -10.18 2.81 -5.97
C LEU A 34 -11.64 2.76 -5.49
N ALA A 35 -12.55 3.42 -6.21
CA ALA A 35 -13.97 3.37 -5.87
C ALA A 35 -14.52 1.93 -5.87
N GLU A 36 -14.27 1.17 -6.95
CA GLU A 36 -14.72 -0.22 -7.06
C GLU A 36 -14.17 -1.11 -5.94
N ARG A 37 -12.90 -0.92 -5.55
CA ARG A 37 -12.27 -1.72 -4.49
C ARG A 37 -12.73 -1.34 -3.09
N LEU A 38 -13.06 -0.08 -2.84
CA LEU A 38 -13.60 0.36 -1.56
C LEU A 38 -15.00 -0.20 -1.31
N GLU A 39 -15.83 -0.29 -2.35
CA GLU A 39 -17.14 -0.96 -2.26
C GLU A 39 -16.98 -2.46 -1.96
N ALA A 40 -16.05 -3.15 -2.63
CA ALA A 40 -15.75 -4.56 -2.34
C ALA A 40 -15.24 -4.77 -0.90
N CYS A 41 -14.41 -3.86 -0.37
CA CYS A 41 -14.00 -3.88 1.04
C CYS A 41 -15.19 -3.72 1.99
N ALA A 42 -16.11 -2.79 1.70
CA ALA A 42 -17.30 -2.56 2.52
C ALA A 42 -18.23 -3.78 2.52
N ALA A 43 -18.40 -4.41 1.35
CA ALA A 43 -19.16 -5.65 1.17
C ALA A 43 -18.50 -6.88 1.82
N GLY A 44 -17.21 -6.82 2.16
CA GLY A 44 -16.46 -7.95 2.70
C GLY A 44 -16.05 -8.97 1.63
N GLU A 45 -15.98 -8.54 0.37
CA GLU A 45 -15.61 -9.36 -0.79
C GLU A 45 -14.10 -9.31 -1.10
N LEU A 46 -13.35 -8.50 -0.35
CA LEU A 46 -11.92 -8.29 -0.55
C LEU A 46 -11.11 -8.72 0.68
N GLU A 47 -10.09 -9.54 0.43
CA GLU A 47 -9.03 -9.86 1.38
C GLU A 47 -7.70 -9.35 0.85
N VAL A 48 -6.84 -8.84 1.73
CA VAL A 48 -5.51 -8.32 1.39
C VAL A 48 -4.47 -9.04 2.24
N VAL A 49 -3.48 -9.65 1.57
CA VAL A 49 -2.30 -10.25 2.21
C VAL A 49 -1.09 -9.39 1.88
N VAL A 50 -0.45 -8.83 2.91
CA VAL A 50 0.79 -8.05 2.78
C VAL A 50 1.94 -8.85 3.35
N HIS A 51 2.78 -9.37 2.45
CA HIS A 51 4.06 -9.94 2.84
C HIS A 51 5.04 -8.81 3.19
N HIS A 52 5.78 -8.98 4.27
CA HIS A 52 6.87 -8.10 4.65
C HIS A 52 8.13 -8.93 4.86
N ASP A 53 9.25 -8.38 4.42
CA ASP A 53 10.58 -8.84 4.77
C ASP A 53 11.20 -7.76 5.66
N ASP A 54 11.61 -8.14 6.87
CA ASP A 54 12.25 -7.22 7.79
C ASP A 54 13.72 -7.00 7.40
N LEU A 55 14.13 -5.73 7.32
CA LEU A 55 15.50 -5.35 6.98
C LEU A 55 16.18 -4.70 8.18
N LEU A 56 17.37 -5.20 8.54
CA LEU A 56 18.23 -4.59 9.54
C LEU A 56 19.16 -3.56 8.89
N ALA A 57 18.90 -2.28 9.13
CA ALA A 57 19.80 -1.20 8.71
C ALA A 57 20.92 -1.02 9.75
N LEU A 58 22.16 -1.32 9.36
CA LEU A 58 23.37 -1.06 10.15
C LEU A 58 24.06 0.21 9.65
N PRO A 59 24.69 1.02 10.53
CA PRO A 59 25.52 2.13 10.08
C PRO A 59 26.66 1.60 9.20
N ALA A 60 27.11 2.43 8.25
CA ALA A 60 28.31 2.12 7.48
C ALA A 60 29.48 1.85 8.45
N ARG A 61 30.27 0.79 8.19
CA ARG A 61 31.47 0.52 8.99
C ARG A 61 32.41 1.72 8.90
N THR A 62 32.56 2.45 9.99
CA THR A 62 33.65 3.41 10.16
C THR A 62 34.93 2.63 10.46
N GLY A 63 35.79 2.47 9.44
CA GLY A 63 37.16 1.97 9.60
C GLY A 63 37.39 0.55 9.09
N GLY A 64 37.59 0.41 7.78
CA GLY A 64 38.43 -0.66 7.23
C GLY A 64 39.73 -0.03 6.77
N ALA A 65 40.83 -0.27 7.49
CA ALA A 65 42.16 0.03 6.97
C ALA A 65 42.37 -0.74 5.65
N ALA A 66 42.96 -0.04 4.68
CA ALA A 66 43.41 -0.59 3.41
C ALA A 66 44.51 -1.64 3.61
#